data_AF-A0A559KLY6-F1
#
_entry.id   AF-A0A559KLY6-F1
#
_cell.length_a   1.000
_cell.length_b   1.000
_cell.length_c   1.000
_cell.angle_alpha   90.00
_cell.angle_beta   90.00
_cell.angle_gamma   90.00
#
_symmetry.space_group_name_H-M   'P 1'
#
loop_
_entity.id
_entity.type
_entity.pdbx_description
1 polymer ?
#
loop_
_entity_poly.entity_id
_entity_poly.type
_entity_poly.pdbx_seq_one_letter_code
_entity_poly.pdbx_strand_id
1 'polypeptide(L)'
;MSLVSAVTARLGQVPKEAPRSLVRLSVFGAFSFFLILVAWKGSSSLSYDRTPLASEPELMNISAKANVIAKNPIQAPYESTFWEVGQRSRELSHWLSKSDKIGPTSKVGRQLLDITEITAQQLFPFLKNPPRSPGSKTPLSDLRQSFGRRSRGIVIPVGGSEKSIRFAGHLIVNLRKVLGCRLPIQIVYAGDDDLHKTDRDRIANLDGASDVEFLDIFTVFDDSTLKLKDGGWAIKAFAMLGSQFEEVILLDADAVFIQQPERLFTQKAYTEKGALLFHDRLLWQHAFRERHDWWKDQIKKPSAEMNKSLVWTQDYAEECDSGVVVLNKARLSTLVGLLHVAWQNTYEVREEVTYRQGHGDKESWWLGLELGGSSYEFESHYGSMIGWGEGKGGNVTKVCSFVIAHTDEKDKLLWYNGSLLKNKRMDPDSYEVPEYWMMDGKWHKGRTKDDMSCMTDTEVLELTAEEKRVLRESIEIAKDVDMALKGTV
;
A
#
# COMPACT_ATOMS: atom_id res chain seq x y z
N MET A 1 59.20 25.79 -58.29
CA MET A 1 58.94 27.16 -58.78
C MET A 1 58.10 27.86 -57.71
N SER A 2 58.67 28.62 -56.77
CA SER A 2 59.19 30.00 -56.84
C SER A 2 58.17 31.02 -56.30
N LEU A 3 58.60 31.72 -55.23
CA LEU A 3 58.35 33.11 -54.78
C LEU A 3 56.90 33.65 -54.70
N VAL A 4 56.42 34.11 -53.53
CA VAL A 4 56.69 35.39 -52.80
C VAL A 4 56.11 36.63 -53.48
N SER A 5 55.25 37.38 -52.76
CA SER A 5 55.24 38.87 -52.57
C SER A 5 53.91 39.33 -51.94
N ALA A 6 53.91 39.92 -50.73
CA ALA A 6 54.14 41.34 -50.37
C ALA A 6 52.84 42.19 -50.48
N VAL A 7 52.18 42.64 -49.39
CA VAL A 7 52.50 43.71 -48.39
C VAL A 7 51.93 45.09 -48.77
N THR A 8 50.91 45.50 -47.97
CA THR A 8 50.51 46.86 -47.47
C THR A 8 50.24 48.07 -48.38
N ALA A 9 49.11 48.76 -48.13
CA ALA A 9 48.99 50.19 -47.74
C ALA A 9 47.49 50.60 -47.72
N ARG A 10 46.86 50.90 -46.57
CA ARG A 10 46.74 52.17 -45.82
C ARG A 10 45.81 53.25 -46.43
N LEU A 11 44.80 53.57 -45.60
CA LEU A 11 44.21 54.88 -45.25
C LEU A 11 43.19 55.56 -46.19
N GLY A 12 41.98 55.73 -45.62
CA GLY A 12 41.38 57.05 -45.49
C GLY A 12 39.94 57.19 -46.00
N GLN A 13 38.98 57.30 -45.08
CA GLN A 13 38.01 58.40 -44.94
C GLN A 13 36.71 57.95 -44.23
N VAL A 14 36.36 58.70 -43.18
CA VAL A 14 35.09 58.70 -42.42
C VAL A 14 34.35 59.95 -42.92
N PRO A 15 33.03 59.93 -43.21
CA PRO A 15 32.06 60.26 -42.15
C PRO A 15 30.61 59.72 -42.26
N LYS A 16 30.01 59.71 -41.06
CA LYS A 16 28.62 60.06 -40.69
C LYS A 16 27.51 59.00 -40.79
N GLU A 17 26.83 58.92 -39.64
CA GLU A 17 25.50 58.40 -39.32
C GLU A 17 25.37 56.92 -38.89
N ALA A 18 24.95 56.76 -37.63
CA ALA A 18 24.72 55.50 -36.95
C ALA A 18 23.21 55.16 -36.98
N PRO A 19 22.82 53.94 -37.37
CA PRO A 19 21.50 53.40 -37.09
C PRO A 19 21.54 52.44 -35.90
N ARG A 20 20.73 52.82 -34.90
CA ARG A 20 20.23 52.07 -33.74
C ARG A 20 20.10 50.54 -33.99
N SER A 21 21.09 49.75 -33.55
CA SER A 21 20.90 48.30 -33.35
C SER A 21 21.84 47.63 -32.31
N LEU A 22 22.69 48.38 -31.59
CA LEU A 22 23.67 47.81 -30.65
C LEU A 22 23.43 48.15 -29.17
N VAL A 23 22.19 48.05 -28.70
CA VAL A 23 21.87 48.13 -27.25
C VAL A 23 21.03 46.92 -26.76
N ARG A 24 20.91 45.85 -27.54
CA ARG A 24 20.19 44.63 -27.12
C ARG A 24 21.04 43.34 -27.12
N LEU A 25 22.36 43.47 -26.96
CA LEU A 25 23.26 42.31 -26.83
C LEU A 25 24.19 42.36 -25.61
N SER A 26 24.07 43.37 -24.75
CA SER A 26 24.85 43.50 -23.51
C SER A 26 24.07 43.16 -22.23
N VAL A 27 22.78 42.80 -22.32
CA VAL A 27 21.97 42.35 -21.16
C VAL A 27 21.87 40.82 -21.07
N PHE A 28 22.10 40.09 -22.16
CA PHE A 28 22.05 38.60 -22.17
C PHE A 28 23.37 37.91 -21.81
N GLY A 29 24.51 38.62 -21.86
CA GLY A 29 25.83 38.07 -21.50
C GLY A 29 26.11 38.06 -20.00
N ALA A 30 25.56 39.00 -19.23
CA ALA A 30 25.81 39.12 -17.79
C ALA A 30 24.90 38.21 -16.94
N PHE A 31 23.69 37.87 -17.42
CA PHE A 31 22.78 36.95 -16.72
C PHE A 31 23.22 35.47 -16.82
N SER A 32 23.91 35.09 -17.90
CA SER A 32 24.40 33.72 -18.06
C SER A 32 25.58 33.39 -17.15
N PHE A 33 26.43 34.36 -16.80
CA PHE A 33 27.57 34.11 -15.91
C PHE A 33 27.16 34.10 -14.42
N PHE A 34 26.13 34.86 -14.03
CA PHE A 34 25.61 34.85 -12.65
C PHE A 34 24.78 33.58 -12.37
N LEU A 35 24.04 33.05 -13.36
CA LEU A 35 23.34 31.76 -13.22
C LEU A 35 24.30 30.56 -13.14
N ILE A 36 25.47 30.61 -13.78
CA ILE A 36 26.48 29.55 -13.66
C ILE A 36 27.16 29.58 -12.27
N LEU A 37 27.41 30.75 -11.68
CA LEU A 37 27.99 30.85 -10.34
C LEU A 37 26.98 30.54 -9.22
N VAL A 38 25.68 30.81 -9.41
CA VAL A 38 24.61 30.41 -8.48
C VAL A 38 24.30 28.91 -8.60
N ALA A 39 24.38 28.32 -9.80
CA ALA A 39 24.26 26.87 -9.99
C ALA A 39 25.45 26.08 -9.41
N TRP A 40 26.64 26.69 -9.32
CA TRP A 40 27.82 26.01 -8.77
C TRP A 40 27.95 26.15 -7.24
N LYS A 41 27.35 27.18 -6.62
CA LYS A 41 27.30 27.34 -5.15
C LYS A 41 26.04 26.82 -4.46
N GLY A 42 25.03 26.39 -5.23
CA GLY A 42 23.78 25.80 -4.72
C GLY A 42 23.71 24.27 -4.77
N SER A 43 24.78 23.59 -5.17
CA SER A 43 24.85 22.13 -5.18
C SER A 43 25.37 21.60 -3.84
N SER A 44 24.61 21.82 -2.77
CA SER A 44 24.83 21.13 -1.50
C SER A 44 24.47 19.65 -1.68
N SER A 45 25.52 18.83 -1.76
CA SER A 45 25.55 17.39 -1.51
C SER A 45 24.53 16.52 -2.25
N LEU A 46 24.82 16.19 -3.51
CA LEU A 46 24.64 14.80 -3.95
C LEU A 46 25.64 13.94 -3.16
N SER A 47 25.28 13.55 -1.94
CA SER A 47 25.93 12.42 -1.29
C SER A 47 25.59 11.21 -2.14
N TYR A 48 26.49 10.86 -3.06
CA TYR A 48 26.66 9.46 -3.38
C TYR A 48 26.96 8.80 -2.05
N ASP A 49 25.94 8.18 -1.48
CA ASP A 49 26.02 7.43 -0.24
C ASP A 49 26.84 6.17 -0.55
N ARG A 50 28.15 6.37 -0.76
CA ARG A 50 29.16 5.31 -0.86
C ARG A 50 29.31 4.77 0.56
N THR A 51 28.31 4.01 0.97
CA THR A 51 28.51 3.03 2.04
C THR A 51 29.70 2.17 1.59
N PRO A 52 30.74 2.00 2.42
CA PRO A 52 31.88 1.18 2.06
C PRO A 52 31.39 -0.21 1.64
N LEU A 53 31.98 -0.78 0.58
CA LEU A 53 31.84 -2.21 0.29
C LEU A 53 32.12 -2.98 1.59
N ALA A 54 31.28 -3.96 1.91
CA ALA A 54 31.39 -4.72 3.15
C ALA A 54 32.81 -5.29 3.28
N SER A 55 33.47 -4.96 4.39
CA SER A 55 34.81 -5.46 4.69
C SER A 55 34.73 -6.90 5.22
N GLU A 56 35.84 -7.65 5.16
CA GLU A 56 35.87 -9.00 5.74
C GLU A 56 35.47 -9.05 7.23
N PRO A 57 35.91 -8.12 8.11
CA PRO A 57 35.44 -8.07 9.49
C PRO A 57 33.93 -7.85 9.62
N GLU A 58 33.35 -7.02 8.74
CA GLU A 58 31.91 -6.78 8.74
C GLU A 58 31.13 -8.03 8.29
N LEU A 59 31.61 -8.72 7.26
CA LEU A 59 31.04 -9.99 6.82
C LEU A 59 31.11 -11.04 7.93
N MET A 60 32.21 -11.11 8.68
CA MET A 60 32.34 -12.01 9.84
C MET A 60 31.30 -11.68 10.92
N ASN A 61 31.06 -10.40 11.21
CA ASN A 61 30.04 -9.97 12.16
C ASN A 61 28.62 -10.35 11.70
N ILE A 62 28.29 -10.08 10.44
CA ILE A 62 27.00 -10.48 9.83
C ILE A 62 26.82 -12.00 9.91
N SER A 63 27.86 -12.76 9.53
CA SER A 63 27.85 -14.23 9.59
C SER A 63 27.65 -14.75 11.01
N ALA A 64 28.30 -14.13 12.01
CA ALA A 64 28.15 -14.50 13.40
C ALA A 64 26.71 -14.28 13.89
N LYS A 65 26.10 -13.14 13.56
CA LYS A 65 24.70 -12.83 13.89
C LYS A 65 23.72 -13.78 13.20
N ALA A 66 23.90 -14.03 11.91
CA ALA A 66 23.08 -14.98 11.16
C ALA A 66 23.15 -16.39 11.76
N ASN A 67 24.34 -16.82 12.21
CA ASN A 67 24.50 -18.10 12.92
C ASN A 67 23.76 -18.14 14.27
N VAL A 68 23.67 -17.02 14.99
CA VAL A 68 22.87 -16.92 16.22
C VAL A 68 21.37 -17.05 15.89
N ILE A 69 20.88 -16.35 14.87
CA ILE A 69 19.50 -16.46 14.39
C ILE A 69 19.17 -17.90 14.01
N ALA A 70 20.05 -18.55 13.24
CA ALA A 70 19.88 -19.92 12.79
C ALA A 70 19.80 -20.95 13.93
N LYS A 71 20.54 -20.73 15.02
CA LYS A 71 20.53 -21.61 16.20
C LYS A 71 19.33 -21.38 17.12
N ASN A 72 18.63 -20.25 16.97
CA ASN A 72 17.50 -19.86 17.81
C ASN A 72 16.27 -19.57 16.93
N PRO A 73 15.68 -20.58 16.27
CA PRO A 73 14.50 -20.38 15.42
C PRO A 73 13.31 -19.85 16.25
N ILE A 74 12.47 -19.03 15.62
CA ILE A 74 11.20 -18.57 16.22
C ILE A 74 10.22 -19.75 16.23
N GLN A 75 9.65 -20.05 17.38
CA GLN A 75 8.73 -21.17 17.60
C GLN A 75 7.64 -20.74 18.59
N ALA A 76 6.52 -21.48 18.59
CA ALA A 76 5.45 -21.27 19.56
C ALA A 76 5.94 -21.46 21.00
N PRO A 77 5.38 -20.74 21.99
CA PRO A 77 4.36 -19.71 21.85
C PRO A 77 4.90 -18.42 21.22
N TYR A 78 4.16 -17.85 20.29
CA TYR A 78 4.53 -16.66 19.51
C TYR A 78 4.25 -15.34 20.23
N GLU A 79 3.40 -15.33 21.25
CA GLU A 79 2.90 -14.11 21.91
C GLU A 79 4.00 -13.10 22.29
N SER A 80 5.17 -13.56 22.74
CA SER A 80 6.29 -12.71 23.16
C SER A 80 7.36 -12.48 22.10
N THR A 81 7.17 -13.01 20.89
CA THR A 81 8.22 -13.09 19.84
C THR A 81 8.19 -11.96 18.82
N PHE A 82 7.11 -11.16 18.76
CA PHE A 82 6.89 -10.17 17.70
C PHE A 82 7.99 -9.10 17.69
N TRP A 83 8.41 -8.59 18.85
CA TRP A 83 9.54 -7.66 18.94
C TRP A 83 10.84 -8.25 18.36
N GLU A 84 11.12 -9.52 18.68
CA GLU A 84 12.31 -10.22 18.20
C GLU A 84 12.27 -10.45 16.70
N VAL A 85 11.14 -10.89 16.15
CA VAL A 85 10.92 -11.02 14.70
C VAL A 85 11.12 -9.66 14.02
N GLY A 86 10.63 -8.58 14.62
CA GLY A 86 10.87 -7.21 14.18
C GLY A 86 12.35 -6.83 14.15
N GLN A 87 13.11 -7.12 15.22
CA GLN A 87 14.56 -6.84 15.24
C GLN A 87 15.31 -7.63 14.17
N ARG A 88 15.01 -8.94 14.02
CA ARG A 88 15.62 -9.80 13.01
C ARG A 88 15.24 -9.33 11.59
N SER A 89 14.03 -8.82 11.40
CA SER A 89 13.57 -8.20 10.14
C SER A 89 14.40 -6.95 9.81
N ARG A 90 14.63 -6.06 10.78
CA ARG A 90 15.49 -4.87 10.61
C ARG A 90 16.93 -5.24 10.22
N GLU A 91 17.50 -6.26 10.85
CA GLU A 91 18.83 -6.79 10.46
C GLU A 91 18.82 -7.34 9.03
N LEU A 92 17.81 -8.15 8.68
CA LEU A 92 17.65 -8.69 7.32
C LEU A 92 17.56 -7.56 6.28
N SER A 93 16.77 -6.51 6.51
CA SER A 93 16.67 -5.36 5.61
C SER A 93 18.03 -4.68 5.41
N HIS A 94 18.84 -4.55 6.47
CA HIS A 94 20.18 -3.98 6.39
C HIS A 94 21.13 -4.86 5.57
N TRP A 95 21.10 -6.19 5.80
CA TRP A 95 21.93 -7.14 5.08
C TRP A 95 21.54 -7.25 3.61
N LEU A 96 20.24 -7.21 3.28
CA LEU A 96 19.74 -7.15 1.90
C LEU A 96 20.25 -5.91 1.18
N SER A 97 20.19 -4.73 1.82
CA SER A 97 20.72 -3.49 1.23
C SER A 97 22.20 -3.58 0.90
N LYS A 98 23.00 -4.24 1.77
CA LYS A 98 24.42 -4.51 1.50
C LYS A 98 24.59 -5.51 0.37
N SER A 99 23.84 -6.61 0.39
CA SER A 99 23.89 -7.65 -0.65
C SER A 99 23.60 -7.07 -2.03
N ASP A 100 22.54 -6.27 -2.16
CA ASP A 100 22.16 -5.60 -3.41
C ASP A 100 23.23 -4.62 -3.94
N LYS A 101 23.88 -3.88 -3.03
CA LYS A 101 24.95 -2.92 -3.40
C LYS A 101 26.22 -3.60 -3.91
N ILE A 102 26.56 -4.77 -3.35
CA ILE A 102 27.79 -5.49 -3.71
C ILE A 102 27.56 -6.39 -4.92
N GLY A 103 26.38 -7.01 -5.00
CA GLY A 103 26.00 -7.94 -6.04
C GLY A 103 26.72 -9.30 -5.96
N PRO A 104 26.17 -10.35 -6.60
CA PRO A 104 26.64 -11.73 -6.45
C PRO A 104 27.89 -12.06 -7.28
N THR A 105 28.56 -11.08 -7.89
CA THR A 105 29.74 -11.31 -8.74
C THR A 105 31.01 -11.57 -7.91
N SER A 106 31.09 -10.97 -6.72
CA SER A 106 32.23 -11.14 -5.80
C SER A 106 32.01 -12.31 -4.83
N LYS A 107 33.09 -12.81 -4.20
CA LYS A 107 33.00 -13.83 -3.15
C LYS A 107 32.17 -13.32 -1.95
N VAL A 108 32.47 -12.10 -1.49
CA VAL A 108 31.75 -11.44 -0.38
C VAL A 108 30.27 -11.27 -0.72
N GLY A 109 29.96 -10.82 -1.94
CA GLY A 109 28.58 -10.65 -2.39
C GLY A 109 27.78 -11.96 -2.43
N ARG A 110 28.39 -13.06 -2.90
CA ARG A 110 27.75 -14.39 -2.84
C ARG A 110 27.48 -14.84 -1.40
N GLN A 111 28.46 -14.66 -0.50
CA GLN A 111 28.28 -15.00 0.91
C GLN A 111 27.18 -14.17 1.57
N LEU A 112 27.07 -12.88 1.26
CA LEU A 112 25.99 -12.04 1.75
C LEU A 112 24.64 -12.47 1.20
N LEU A 113 24.55 -12.78 -0.09
CA LEU A 113 23.33 -13.32 -0.69
C LEU A 113 22.88 -14.59 0.04
N ASP A 114 23.78 -15.56 0.19
CA ASP A 114 23.51 -16.82 0.90
C ASP A 114 23.01 -16.56 2.34
N ILE A 115 23.69 -15.68 3.08
CA ILE A 115 23.29 -15.32 4.45
C ILE A 115 21.90 -14.69 4.48
N THR A 116 21.61 -13.74 3.57
CA THR A 116 20.31 -13.06 3.52
C THR A 116 19.18 -14.02 3.18
N GLU A 117 19.40 -14.94 2.23
CA GLU A 117 18.41 -15.92 1.79
C GLU A 117 18.11 -16.96 2.87
N ILE A 118 19.15 -17.46 3.56
CA ILE A 118 18.99 -18.39 4.67
C ILE A 118 18.26 -17.72 5.84
N THR A 119 18.65 -16.49 6.18
CA THR A 119 18.02 -15.73 7.27
C THR A 119 16.55 -15.44 6.97
N ALA A 120 16.25 -15.02 5.74
CA ALA A 120 14.87 -14.76 5.30
C ALA A 120 14.00 -16.02 5.40
N GLN A 121 14.49 -17.17 4.92
CA GLN A 121 13.75 -18.43 5.02
C GLN A 121 13.56 -18.92 6.46
N GLN A 122 14.51 -18.63 7.35
CA GLN A 122 14.38 -18.98 8.77
C GLN A 122 13.37 -18.09 9.50
N LEU A 123 13.35 -16.80 9.17
CA LEU A 123 12.44 -15.84 9.77
C LEU A 123 11.02 -15.95 9.19
N PHE A 124 10.92 -16.25 7.90
CA PHE A 124 9.69 -16.33 7.13
C PHE A 124 9.58 -17.69 6.43
N PRO A 125 9.16 -18.76 7.14
CA PRO A 125 9.17 -20.12 6.61
C PRO A 125 8.34 -20.33 5.34
N PHE A 126 7.34 -19.49 5.07
CA PHE A 126 6.54 -19.52 3.85
C PHE A 126 7.32 -19.18 2.57
N LEU A 127 8.56 -18.68 2.69
CA LEU A 127 9.47 -18.52 1.55
C LEU A 127 10.18 -19.82 1.16
N LYS A 128 10.14 -20.87 2.01
CA LYS A 128 10.80 -22.15 1.71
C LYS A 128 10.03 -22.90 0.63
N ASN A 129 10.77 -23.48 -0.31
CA ASN A 129 10.23 -24.35 -1.38
C ASN A 129 9.06 -23.71 -2.16
N PRO A 130 9.22 -22.52 -2.74
CA PRO A 130 8.14 -21.86 -3.48
C PRO A 130 7.68 -22.74 -4.66
N PRO A 131 6.38 -22.92 -4.88
CA PRO A 131 5.88 -23.81 -5.94
C PRO A 131 6.33 -23.43 -7.36
N ARG A 132 6.55 -22.14 -7.67
CA ARG A 132 7.11 -21.72 -8.98
C ARG A 132 8.55 -22.16 -9.22
N SER A 133 9.33 -22.31 -8.16
CA SER A 133 10.77 -22.63 -8.23
C SER A 133 11.17 -23.64 -7.15
N PRO A 134 10.67 -24.90 -7.22
CA PRO A 134 10.97 -25.89 -6.19
C PRO A 134 12.48 -26.12 -6.05
N GLY A 135 12.98 -26.10 -4.82
CA GLY A 135 14.39 -26.32 -4.51
C GLY A 135 15.31 -25.12 -4.74
N SER A 136 14.78 -23.94 -5.10
CA SER A 136 15.57 -22.70 -5.17
C SER A 136 16.34 -22.45 -3.87
N LYS A 137 17.58 -21.99 -4.01
CA LYS A 137 18.43 -21.57 -2.88
C LYS A 137 18.25 -20.09 -2.55
N THR A 138 17.61 -19.33 -3.45
CA THR A 138 17.43 -17.88 -3.34
C THR A 138 15.96 -17.46 -3.49
N PRO A 139 15.01 -18.09 -2.77
CA PRO A 139 13.59 -17.86 -2.99
C PRO A 139 13.14 -16.42 -2.72
N LEU A 140 13.81 -15.67 -1.82
CA LEU A 140 13.48 -14.27 -1.63
C LEU A 140 13.89 -13.44 -2.85
N SER A 141 15.07 -13.68 -3.41
CA SER A 141 15.52 -13.04 -4.65
C SER A 141 14.64 -13.40 -5.83
N ASP A 142 14.19 -14.66 -5.93
CA ASP A 142 13.29 -15.11 -6.99
C ASP A 142 11.93 -14.39 -6.90
N LEU A 143 11.37 -14.29 -5.69
CA LEU A 143 10.14 -13.52 -5.45
C LEU A 143 10.33 -12.05 -5.85
N ARG A 144 11.43 -11.42 -5.42
CA ARG A 144 11.74 -10.02 -5.77
C ARG A 144 11.91 -9.81 -7.27
N GLN A 145 12.49 -10.78 -7.97
CA GLN A 145 12.66 -10.73 -9.44
C GLN A 145 11.35 -10.92 -10.20
N SER A 146 10.33 -11.52 -9.56
CA SER A 146 8.99 -11.66 -10.15
C SER A 146 8.23 -10.33 -10.21
N PHE A 147 8.68 -9.30 -9.49
CA PHE A 147 8.04 -7.99 -9.53
C PHE A 147 8.44 -7.25 -10.81
N GLY A 148 7.44 -6.82 -11.59
CA GLY A 148 7.63 -5.99 -12.76
C GLY A 148 8.25 -4.64 -12.36
N ARG A 149 9.40 -4.30 -12.97
CA ARG A 149 10.07 -3.04 -12.66
C ARG A 149 9.20 -1.83 -12.97
N ARG A 150 9.07 -0.91 -12.00
CA ARG A 150 8.25 0.30 -12.06
C ARG A 150 6.78 0.04 -12.38
N SER A 151 6.30 -1.17 -12.06
CA SER A 151 4.92 -1.55 -12.30
C SER A 151 4.03 -1.08 -11.14
N ARG A 152 2.82 -0.64 -11.49
CA ARG A 152 1.77 -0.25 -10.57
C ARG A 152 0.54 -1.07 -10.87
N GLY A 153 -0.16 -1.52 -9.85
CA GLY A 153 -1.40 -2.27 -10.07
C GLY A 153 -2.28 -2.36 -8.84
N ILE A 154 -3.51 -2.80 -9.09
CA ILE A 154 -4.53 -3.05 -8.08
C ILE A 154 -4.56 -4.55 -7.82
N VAL A 155 -4.61 -4.94 -6.56
CA VAL A 155 -4.72 -6.34 -6.13
C VAL A 155 -6.02 -6.51 -5.36
N ILE A 156 -6.86 -7.45 -5.77
CA ILE A 156 -8.16 -7.71 -5.14
C ILE A 156 -8.22 -9.19 -4.75
N PRO A 157 -8.13 -9.55 -3.46
CA PRO A 157 -8.36 -10.92 -3.04
C PRO A 157 -9.85 -11.27 -3.17
N VAL A 158 -10.15 -12.36 -3.86
CA VAL A 158 -11.54 -12.80 -4.12
C VAL A 158 -11.64 -14.31 -3.90
N GLY A 159 -12.45 -14.72 -2.93
CA GLY A 159 -12.87 -16.11 -2.79
C GLY A 159 -14.14 -16.42 -3.58
N GLY A 160 -14.50 -17.69 -3.75
CA GLY A 160 -15.63 -18.10 -4.61
C GLY A 160 -17.02 -17.98 -4.01
N SER A 161 -17.20 -17.20 -2.95
CA SER A 161 -18.55 -16.88 -2.49
C SER A 161 -19.26 -15.97 -3.50
N GLU A 162 -20.55 -16.18 -3.75
CA GLU A 162 -21.34 -15.31 -4.65
C GLU A 162 -21.28 -13.83 -4.24
N LYS A 163 -21.16 -13.54 -2.94
CA LYS A 163 -20.99 -12.16 -2.45
C LYS A 163 -19.63 -11.57 -2.87
N SER A 164 -18.56 -12.34 -2.73
CA SER A 164 -17.21 -11.91 -3.11
C SER A 164 -17.11 -11.68 -4.61
N ILE A 165 -17.64 -12.60 -5.42
CA ILE A 165 -17.70 -12.48 -6.89
C ILE A 165 -18.50 -11.24 -7.29
N ARG A 166 -19.68 -11.06 -6.70
CA ARG A 166 -20.56 -9.90 -6.96
C ARG A 166 -19.87 -8.58 -6.68
N PHE A 167 -19.31 -8.41 -5.48
CA PHE A 167 -18.69 -7.13 -5.11
C PHE A 167 -17.40 -6.86 -5.86
N ALA A 168 -16.58 -7.89 -6.14
CA ALA A 168 -15.42 -7.75 -7.02
C ALA A 168 -15.84 -7.26 -8.41
N GLY A 169 -16.94 -7.79 -8.97
CA GLY A 169 -17.52 -7.31 -10.21
C GLY A 169 -17.96 -5.83 -10.13
N HIS A 170 -18.66 -5.43 -9.06
CA HIS A 170 -19.06 -4.03 -8.83
C HIS A 170 -17.85 -3.11 -8.82
N LEU A 171 -16.83 -3.45 -8.02
CA LEU A 171 -15.60 -2.68 -7.89
C LEU A 171 -14.86 -2.55 -9.23
N ILE A 172 -14.59 -3.67 -9.92
CA ILE A 172 -13.82 -3.67 -11.17
C ILE A 172 -14.52 -2.82 -12.23
N VAL A 173 -15.82 -3.01 -12.44
CA VAL A 173 -16.55 -2.29 -13.49
C VAL A 173 -16.73 -0.82 -13.12
N ASN A 174 -16.94 -0.48 -11.84
CA ASN A 174 -16.91 0.91 -11.36
C ASN A 174 -15.57 1.60 -11.67
N LEU A 175 -14.44 0.98 -11.29
CA LEU A 175 -13.11 1.52 -11.51
C LEU A 175 -12.88 1.82 -12.99
N ARG A 176 -13.33 0.93 -13.87
CA ARG A 176 -13.10 1.02 -15.32
C ARG A 176 -14.03 2.00 -16.01
N LYS A 177 -15.34 1.87 -15.79
CA LYS A 177 -16.36 2.62 -16.56
C LYS A 177 -16.74 3.96 -15.94
N VAL A 178 -16.77 4.07 -14.62
CA VAL A 178 -17.14 5.33 -13.94
C VAL A 178 -15.92 6.20 -13.72
N LEU A 179 -14.87 5.61 -13.14
CA LEU A 179 -13.70 6.37 -12.72
C LEU A 179 -12.62 6.48 -13.82
N GLY A 180 -12.68 5.61 -14.83
CA GLY A 180 -11.71 5.61 -15.93
C GLY A 180 -10.31 5.14 -15.52
N CYS A 181 -10.20 4.36 -14.44
CA CYS A 181 -8.95 3.80 -13.93
C CYS A 181 -8.32 2.86 -14.96
N ARG A 182 -7.01 3.01 -15.19
CA ARG A 182 -6.25 2.22 -16.17
C ARG A 182 -5.16 1.34 -15.56
N LEU A 183 -5.07 1.30 -14.24
CA LEU A 183 -4.13 0.39 -13.57
C LEU A 183 -4.52 -1.07 -13.86
N PRO A 184 -3.56 -1.96 -14.17
CA PRO A 184 -3.84 -3.39 -14.28
C PRO A 184 -4.38 -3.90 -12.94
N ILE A 185 -5.35 -4.81 -13.02
CA ILE A 185 -5.98 -5.45 -11.85
C ILE A 185 -5.53 -6.90 -11.81
N GLN A 186 -5.10 -7.37 -10.64
CA GLN A 186 -4.85 -8.78 -10.39
C GLN A 186 -5.81 -9.27 -9.30
N ILE A 187 -6.72 -10.17 -9.68
CA ILE A 187 -7.55 -10.91 -8.75
C ILE A 187 -6.74 -12.07 -8.20
N VAL A 188 -6.63 -12.16 -6.87
CA VAL A 188 -5.87 -13.22 -6.20
C VAL A 188 -6.83 -14.14 -5.45
N TYR A 189 -6.66 -15.45 -5.62
CA TYR A 189 -7.53 -16.49 -5.03
C TYR A 189 -6.70 -17.69 -4.54
N ALA A 190 -7.29 -18.53 -3.70
CA ALA A 190 -6.62 -19.68 -3.06
C ALA A 190 -6.99 -21.03 -3.70
N GLY A 191 -6.49 -21.25 -4.93
CA GLY A 191 -6.73 -22.48 -5.69
C GLY A 191 -8.10 -22.56 -6.36
N ASP A 192 -8.24 -23.51 -7.29
CA ASP A 192 -9.47 -23.69 -8.08
C ASP A 192 -10.70 -24.09 -7.24
N ASP A 193 -10.49 -24.64 -6.04
CA ASP A 193 -11.59 -24.95 -5.11
C ASP A 193 -12.06 -23.75 -4.28
N ASP A 194 -11.29 -22.65 -4.27
CA ASP A 194 -11.72 -21.38 -3.69
C ASP A 194 -12.49 -20.58 -4.73
N LEU A 195 -11.85 -20.25 -5.88
CA LEU A 195 -12.48 -19.52 -6.97
C LEU A 195 -12.41 -20.33 -8.27
N HIS A 196 -13.51 -21.03 -8.59
CA HIS A 196 -13.60 -21.91 -9.76
C HIS A 196 -13.38 -21.17 -11.07
N LYS A 197 -12.90 -21.88 -12.10
CA LYS A 197 -12.69 -21.31 -13.44
C LYS A 197 -13.97 -20.66 -13.99
N THR A 198 -15.14 -21.25 -13.78
CA THR A 198 -16.43 -20.71 -14.21
C THR A 198 -16.71 -19.33 -13.60
N ASP A 199 -16.36 -19.12 -12.34
CA ASP A 199 -16.54 -17.83 -11.66
C ASP A 199 -15.50 -16.80 -12.09
N ARG A 200 -14.26 -17.24 -12.34
CA ARG A 200 -13.25 -16.39 -12.99
C ARG A 200 -13.71 -15.93 -14.36
N ASP A 201 -14.25 -16.83 -15.17
CA ASP A 201 -14.79 -16.52 -16.49
C ASP A 201 -16.00 -15.57 -16.38
N ARG A 202 -16.90 -15.75 -15.39
CA ARG A 202 -18.02 -14.82 -15.10
C ARG A 202 -17.52 -13.40 -14.85
N ILE A 203 -16.49 -13.22 -14.02
CA ILE A 203 -15.90 -11.91 -13.73
C ILE A 203 -15.19 -11.34 -14.97
N ALA A 204 -14.37 -12.14 -15.65
CA ALA A 204 -13.58 -11.71 -16.81
C ALA A 204 -14.47 -11.26 -17.99
N ASN A 205 -15.65 -11.86 -18.13
CA ASN A 205 -16.59 -11.56 -19.20
C ASN A 205 -17.55 -10.40 -18.88
N LEU A 206 -17.45 -9.78 -17.70
CA LEU A 206 -18.24 -8.58 -17.40
C LEU A 206 -17.85 -7.45 -18.36
N ASP A 207 -18.85 -6.78 -18.92
CA ASP A 207 -18.61 -5.64 -19.79
C ASP A 207 -17.93 -4.50 -18.99
N GLY A 208 -16.67 -4.21 -19.32
CA GLY A 208 -15.82 -3.25 -18.63
C GLY A 208 -14.71 -3.86 -17.77
N ALA A 209 -14.69 -5.18 -17.53
CA ALA A 209 -13.63 -5.86 -16.77
C ALA A 209 -12.34 -6.08 -17.58
N SER A 210 -11.80 -5.02 -18.19
CA SER A 210 -10.57 -5.06 -18.98
C SER A 210 -9.31 -5.06 -18.11
N ASP A 211 -8.24 -5.69 -18.59
CA ASP A 211 -6.93 -5.72 -17.93
C ASP A 211 -7.01 -6.31 -16.51
N VAL A 212 -7.68 -7.47 -16.42
CA VAL A 212 -7.86 -8.27 -15.21
C VAL A 212 -7.11 -9.59 -15.39
N GLU A 213 -6.14 -9.84 -14.54
CA GLU A 213 -5.43 -11.12 -14.45
C GLU A 213 -5.83 -11.89 -13.20
N PHE A 214 -5.81 -13.21 -13.27
CA PHE A 214 -6.11 -14.08 -12.15
C PHE A 214 -4.84 -14.78 -11.67
N LEU A 215 -4.52 -14.63 -10.39
CA LEU A 215 -3.37 -15.24 -9.74
C LEU A 215 -3.83 -16.25 -8.70
N ASP A 216 -3.58 -17.53 -8.96
CA ASP A 216 -3.65 -18.56 -7.92
C ASP A 216 -2.46 -18.38 -6.97
N ILE A 217 -2.73 -18.02 -5.73
CA ILE A 217 -1.70 -17.75 -4.73
C ILE A 217 -0.92 -19.02 -4.36
N PHE A 218 -1.49 -20.20 -4.55
CA PHE A 218 -0.81 -21.48 -4.32
C PHE A 218 0.27 -21.77 -5.34
N THR A 219 0.28 -21.05 -6.47
CA THR A 219 1.43 -21.10 -7.39
C THR A 219 2.63 -20.38 -6.79
N VAL A 220 2.44 -19.43 -5.86
CA VAL A 220 3.52 -18.60 -5.29
C VAL A 220 3.99 -19.13 -3.95
N PHE A 221 3.07 -19.53 -3.08
CA PHE A 221 3.35 -20.00 -1.72
C PHE A 221 2.77 -21.38 -1.49
N ASP A 222 3.52 -22.24 -0.78
CA ASP A 222 3.00 -23.53 -0.34
C ASP A 222 1.99 -23.34 0.80
N ASP A 223 0.75 -23.78 0.57
CA ASP A 223 -0.36 -23.60 1.52
C ASP A 223 -0.40 -24.66 2.62
N SER A 224 0.51 -25.65 2.60
CA SER A 224 0.53 -26.75 3.58
C SER A 224 0.45 -26.27 5.03
N THR A 225 1.09 -25.14 5.33
CA THR A 225 1.13 -24.48 6.65
C THR A 225 0.35 -23.17 6.72
N LEU A 226 0.05 -22.52 5.59
CA LEU A 226 -0.58 -21.20 5.60
C LEU A 226 -2.11 -21.26 5.77
N LYS A 227 -2.76 -22.32 5.25
CA LYS A 227 -4.22 -22.50 5.31
C LYS A 227 -4.97 -21.26 4.80
N LEU A 228 -4.61 -20.72 3.63
CA LEU A 228 -5.15 -19.46 3.11
C LEU A 228 -6.58 -19.61 2.59
N LYS A 229 -6.93 -20.76 1.99
CA LYS A 229 -8.30 -21.02 1.50
C LYS A 229 -9.34 -20.82 2.59
N ASP A 230 -9.09 -21.37 3.78
CA ASP A 230 -9.98 -21.26 4.95
C ASP A 230 -9.54 -20.12 5.89
N GLY A 231 -8.55 -19.31 5.49
CA GLY A 231 -7.91 -18.29 6.33
C GLY A 231 -8.59 -16.93 6.32
N GLY A 232 -9.67 -16.77 5.54
CA GLY A 232 -10.43 -15.53 5.43
C GLY A 232 -9.54 -14.37 4.99
N TRP A 233 -9.31 -13.40 5.89
CA TRP A 233 -8.50 -12.21 5.61
C TRP A 233 -7.01 -12.48 5.41
N ALA A 234 -6.50 -13.63 5.87
CA ALA A 234 -5.07 -13.95 5.84
C ALA A 234 -4.46 -13.83 4.43
N ILE A 235 -5.24 -14.16 3.39
CA ILE A 235 -4.81 -14.10 1.99
C ILE A 235 -4.37 -12.70 1.57
N LYS A 236 -4.86 -11.61 2.18
CA LYS A 236 -4.58 -10.22 1.79
C LYS A 236 -3.09 -9.91 1.75
N ALA A 237 -2.35 -10.26 2.80
CA ALA A 237 -0.90 -10.02 2.88
C ALA A 237 -0.14 -10.82 1.82
N PHE A 238 -0.52 -12.08 1.61
CA PHE A 238 0.10 -12.96 0.61
C PHE A 238 -0.25 -12.52 -0.82
N ALA A 239 -1.48 -12.06 -1.06
CA ALA A 239 -1.91 -11.51 -2.34
C ALA A 239 -1.08 -10.28 -2.73
N MET A 240 -0.90 -9.34 -1.79
CA MET A 240 -0.02 -8.20 -2.03
C MET A 240 1.42 -8.66 -2.26
N LEU A 241 1.95 -9.55 -1.41
CA LEU A 241 3.34 -10.01 -1.49
C LEU A 241 3.65 -10.75 -2.80
N GLY A 242 2.78 -11.68 -3.20
CA GLY A 242 2.92 -12.55 -4.38
C GLY A 242 2.50 -11.91 -5.70
N SER A 243 1.82 -10.75 -5.66
CA SER A 243 1.47 -10.02 -6.88
C SER A 243 2.70 -9.52 -7.62
N GLN A 244 2.56 -9.36 -8.94
CA GLN A 244 3.67 -8.95 -9.81
C GLN A 244 4.03 -7.45 -9.70
N PHE A 245 3.26 -6.64 -8.98
CA PHE A 245 3.48 -5.19 -8.98
C PHE A 245 4.53 -4.74 -7.95
N GLU A 246 5.35 -3.76 -8.28
CA GLU A 246 6.22 -3.09 -7.30
C GLU A 246 5.43 -2.13 -6.40
N GLU A 247 4.51 -1.37 -7.00
CA GLU A 247 3.62 -0.43 -6.31
C GLU A 247 2.19 -0.98 -6.33
N VAL A 248 1.64 -1.33 -5.17
CA VAL A 248 0.37 -2.06 -5.06
C VAL A 248 -0.66 -1.22 -4.33
N ILE A 249 -1.87 -1.15 -4.88
CA ILE A 249 -3.10 -0.80 -4.14
C ILE A 249 -3.86 -2.10 -3.90
N LEU A 250 -3.87 -2.60 -2.67
CA LEU A 250 -4.70 -3.73 -2.26
C LEU A 250 -6.07 -3.21 -1.88
N LEU A 251 -7.13 -3.85 -2.40
CA LEU A 251 -8.53 -3.48 -2.14
C LEU A 251 -9.32 -4.66 -1.61
N ASP A 252 -10.19 -4.41 -0.64
CA ASP A 252 -11.34 -5.28 -0.38
C ASP A 252 -12.28 -5.31 -1.60
N ALA A 253 -12.92 -6.45 -1.83
CA ALA A 253 -13.85 -6.62 -2.94
C ALA A 253 -15.07 -5.67 -2.86
N ASP A 254 -15.41 -5.18 -1.67
CA ASP A 254 -16.54 -4.28 -1.42
C ASP A 254 -16.12 -2.84 -1.05
N ALA A 255 -14.88 -2.45 -1.39
CA ALA A 255 -14.50 -1.05 -1.42
C ALA A 255 -15.27 -0.29 -2.51
N VAL A 256 -15.61 0.98 -2.26
CA VAL A 256 -16.24 1.88 -3.23
C VAL A 256 -15.41 3.14 -3.35
N PHE A 257 -14.99 3.47 -4.57
CA PHE A 257 -14.22 4.68 -4.85
C PHE A 257 -15.11 5.78 -5.43
N ILE A 258 -14.82 7.02 -5.01
CA ILE A 258 -15.46 8.23 -5.51
C ILE A 258 -14.47 9.07 -6.33
N GLN A 259 -13.17 8.86 -6.12
CA GLN A 259 -12.12 9.37 -7.01
C GLN A 259 -11.30 8.23 -7.62
N GLN A 260 -10.52 8.54 -8.67
CA GLN A 260 -9.59 7.59 -9.27
C GLN A 260 -8.57 7.05 -8.24
N PRO A 261 -8.40 5.73 -8.13
CA PRO A 261 -7.49 5.12 -7.16
C PRO A 261 -6.01 5.45 -7.44
N GLU A 262 -5.64 5.83 -8.67
CA GLU A 262 -4.29 6.31 -9.02
C GLU A 262 -3.81 7.45 -8.13
N ARG A 263 -4.74 8.24 -7.57
CA ARG A 263 -4.42 9.34 -6.65
C ARG A 263 -3.72 8.88 -5.38
N LEU A 264 -3.97 7.65 -4.93
CA LEU A 264 -3.29 7.05 -3.79
C LEU A 264 -1.76 7.04 -3.96
N PHE A 265 -1.27 6.80 -5.18
CA PHE A 265 0.17 6.84 -5.49
C PHE A 265 0.75 8.26 -5.54
N THR A 266 -0.09 9.30 -5.46
CA THR A 266 0.34 10.70 -5.50
C THR A 266 0.28 11.39 -4.14
N GLN A 267 -0.35 10.77 -3.14
CA GLN A 267 -0.42 11.33 -1.79
C GLN A 267 0.98 11.39 -1.16
N LYS A 268 1.24 12.42 -0.35
CA LYS A 268 2.53 12.62 0.32
C LYS A 268 2.91 11.45 1.22
N ALA A 269 1.96 10.95 2.02
CA ALA A 269 2.14 9.77 2.85
C ALA A 269 2.72 8.59 2.05
N TYR A 270 2.18 8.30 0.87
CA TYR A 270 2.71 7.26 -0.01
C TYR A 270 4.06 7.63 -0.64
N THR A 271 4.15 8.79 -1.28
CA THR A 271 5.35 9.16 -2.06
C THR A 271 6.59 9.31 -1.17
N GLU A 272 6.43 9.82 0.05
CA GLU A 272 7.51 9.98 1.01
C GLU A 272 7.83 8.68 1.74
N LYS A 273 6.83 7.97 2.28
CA LYS A 273 7.07 6.79 3.14
C LYS A 273 7.12 5.48 2.37
N GLY A 274 6.41 5.38 1.26
CA GLY A 274 6.25 4.16 0.46
C GLY A 274 5.18 3.21 1.00
N ALA A 275 4.43 3.65 2.01
CA ALA A 275 3.33 2.91 2.60
C ALA A 275 2.28 3.92 3.09
N LEU A 276 1.05 3.81 2.58
CA LEU A 276 -0.12 4.57 3.03
C LEU A 276 -1.17 3.60 3.58
N LEU A 277 -1.58 3.85 4.83
CA LEU A 277 -2.61 3.11 5.56
C LEU A 277 -3.80 4.03 5.89
N PHE A 278 -4.93 3.45 6.27
CA PHE A 278 -6.16 4.19 6.57
C PHE A 278 -6.62 3.86 7.99
N HIS A 279 -7.03 4.89 8.74
CA HIS A 279 -7.39 4.73 10.14
C HIS A 279 -8.78 4.11 10.30
N ASP A 280 -8.96 3.17 11.25
CA ASP A 280 -10.31 2.71 11.62
C ASP A 280 -11.05 3.80 12.43
N ARG A 281 -12.19 3.45 13.02
CA ARG A 281 -13.07 4.34 13.78
C ARG A 281 -12.52 4.55 15.19
N LEU A 282 -12.59 5.78 15.69
CA LEU A 282 -12.30 6.08 17.10
C LEU A 282 -13.44 5.60 18.01
N LEU A 283 -13.40 4.31 18.36
CA LEU A 283 -14.37 3.65 19.23
C LEU A 283 -13.71 3.02 20.46
N TRP A 284 -14.53 2.84 21.50
CA TRP A 284 -14.22 2.03 22.68
C TRP A 284 -12.90 2.39 23.37
N GLN A 285 -12.70 3.68 23.64
CA GLN A 285 -11.56 4.16 24.41
C GLN A 285 -11.42 3.42 25.76
N HIS A 286 -10.19 3.00 26.09
CA HIS A 286 -9.79 2.19 27.23
C HIS A 286 -10.37 0.75 27.27
N ALA A 287 -11.03 0.30 26.21
CA ALA A 287 -11.35 -1.11 26.05
C ALA A 287 -10.09 -1.93 25.74
N PHE A 288 -10.17 -3.26 25.88
CA PHE A 288 -9.09 -4.19 25.49
C PHE A 288 -7.72 -3.88 26.13
N ARG A 289 -7.69 -3.53 27.43
CA ARG A 289 -6.44 -3.16 28.13
C ARG A 289 -5.31 -4.18 27.96
N GLU A 290 -5.60 -5.48 28.00
CA GLU A 290 -4.61 -6.55 27.80
C GLU A 290 -3.92 -6.47 26.43
N ARG A 291 -4.68 -6.11 25.38
CA ARG A 291 -4.14 -5.88 24.02
C ARG A 291 -3.20 -4.67 24.00
N HIS A 292 -3.57 -3.57 24.66
CA HIS A 292 -2.71 -2.39 24.76
C HIS A 292 -1.43 -2.67 25.54
N ASP A 293 -1.52 -3.42 26.64
CA ASP A 293 -0.35 -3.84 27.41
C ASP A 293 0.55 -4.76 26.57
N TRP A 294 -0.03 -5.67 25.78
CA TRP A 294 0.71 -6.50 24.82
C TRP A 294 1.42 -5.66 23.75
N TRP A 295 0.73 -4.70 23.11
CA TRP A 295 1.37 -3.79 22.16
C TRP A 295 2.51 -2.99 22.80
N LYS A 296 2.36 -2.52 24.04
CA LYS A 296 3.41 -1.77 24.76
C LYS A 296 4.63 -2.65 25.06
N ASP A 297 4.43 -3.93 25.35
CA ASP A 297 5.52 -4.90 25.52
C ASP A 297 6.25 -5.20 24.19
N GLN A 298 5.50 -5.35 23.10
CA GLN A 298 6.06 -5.68 21.79
C GLN A 298 6.66 -4.48 21.05
N ILE A 299 6.15 -3.25 21.23
CA ILE A 299 6.63 -2.03 20.58
C ILE A 299 7.54 -1.27 21.54
N LYS A 300 8.76 -1.79 21.74
CA LYS A 300 9.71 -1.21 22.70
C LYS A 300 10.30 0.14 22.28
N LYS A 301 10.19 0.48 20.98
CA LYS A 301 10.72 1.71 20.39
C LYS A 301 9.72 2.23 19.34
N PRO A 302 8.66 2.95 19.76
CA PRO A 302 7.64 3.46 18.85
C PRO A 302 8.25 4.51 17.90
N SER A 303 7.87 4.42 16.62
CA SER A 303 8.24 5.39 15.59
C SER A 303 7.57 6.75 15.79
N ALA A 304 8.00 7.75 15.01
CA ALA A 304 7.34 9.05 14.99
C ALA A 304 5.87 8.95 14.52
N GLU A 305 5.57 7.99 13.64
CA GLU A 305 4.20 7.75 13.19
C GLU A 305 3.36 7.11 14.29
N MET A 306 3.89 6.08 14.96
CA MET A 306 3.20 5.44 16.08
C MET A 306 2.88 6.42 17.22
N ASN A 307 3.71 7.43 17.44
CA ASN A 307 3.45 8.49 18.43
C ASN A 307 2.33 9.47 18.05
N LYS A 308 1.80 9.42 16.82
CA LYS A 308 0.59 10.16 16.41
C LYS A 308 -0.70 9.36 16.68
N SER A 309 -0.61 8.04 16.76
CA SER A 309 -1.75 7.15 16.92
C SER A 309 -2.50 7.40 18.23
N LEU A 310 -3.83 7.58 18.14
CA LEU A 310 -4.71 7.67 19.29
C LEU A 310 -4.99 6.30 19.93
N VAL A 311 -4.87 5.22 19.17
CA VAL A 311 -4.86 3.84 19.71
C VAL A 311 -3.66 3.65 20.63
N TRP A 312 -2.50 4.17 20.25
CA TRP A 312 -1.28 4.13 21.06
C TRP A 312 -1.30 5.10 22.25
N THR A 313 -1.66 6.35 22.00
CA THR A 313 -1.49 7.44 22.97
C THR A 313 -2.69 7.67 23.89
N GLN A 314 -3.87 7.20 23.49
CA GLN A 314 -5.14 7.42 24.21
C GLN A 314 -5.97 6.15 24.40
N ASP A 315 -5.40 4.98 24.13
CA ASP A 315 -5.99 3.65 24.30
C ASP A 315 -7.35 3.46 23.56
N TYR A 316 -7.47 3.94 22.32
CA TYR A 316 -8.60 3.56 21.43
C TYR A 316 -8.43 2.13 20.89
N ALA A 317 -9.52 1.48 20.45
CA ALA A 317 -9.51 0.02 20.26
C ALA A 317 -8.91 -0.52 18.94
N GLU A 318 -9.09 0.20 17.82
CA GLU A 318 -8.77 -0.28 16.45
C GLU A 318 -8.05 0.84 15.69
N GLU A 319 -6.90 0.55 15.09
CA GLU A 319 -6.08 1.58 14.44
C GLU A 319 -6.28 1.61 12.93
N CYS A 320 -6.42 0.46 12.28
CA CYS A 320 -6.33 0.36 10.83
C CYS A 320 -7.59 -0.24 10.18
N ASP A 321 -8.09 0.43 9.14
CA ASP A 321 -8.97 -0.19 8.17
C ASP A 321 -8.13 -0.77 7.02
N SER A 322 -8.16 -2.11 6.87
CA SER A 322 -7.46 -2.83 5.79
C SER A 322 -8.30 -2.99 4.51
N GLY A 323 -9.37 -2.20 4.36
CA GLY A 323 -10.15 -2.11 3.12
C GLY A 323 -9.34 -1.59 1.92
N VAL A 324 -8.37 -0.71 2.19
CA VAL A 324 -7.37 -0.26 1.22
C VAL A 324 -6.00 -0.24 1.90
N VAL A 325 -4.99 -0.80 1.24
CA VAL A 325 -3.59 -0.74 1.68
C VAL A 325 -2.70 -0.43 0.49
N VAL A 326 -1.82 0.57 0.61
CA VAL A 326 -1.00 1.03 -0.52
C VAL A 326 0.49 0.92 -0.18
N LEU A 327 1.21 -0.03 -0.78
CA LEU A 327 2.62 -0.28 -0.50
C LEU A 327 3.51 -0.19 -1.75
N ASN A 328 4.76 0.23 -1.56
CA ASN A 328 5.84 0.13 -2.53
C ASN A 328 6.81 -0.99 -2.12
N LYS A 329 6.61 -2.19 -2.66
CA LYS A 329 7.46 -3.37 -2.43
C LYS A 329 8.86 -3.25 -3.03
N ALA A 330 9.13 -2.27 -3.91
CA ALA A 330 10.48 -2.01 -4.41
C ALA A 330 11.38 -1.39 -3.33
N ARG A 331 10.81 -0.80 -2.27
CA ARG A 331 11.55 -0.33 -1.10
C ARG A 331 11.82 -1.52 -0.18
N LEU A 332 13.10 -1.80 0.07
CA LEU A 332 13.52 -2.95 0.88
C LEU A 332 12.89 -2.99 2.27
N SER A 333 12.83 -1.86 2.97
CA SER A 333 12.21 -1.79 4.29
C SER A 333 10.73 -2.14 4.21
N THR A 334 9.98 -1.54 3.29
CA THR A 334 8.56 -1.83 3.04
C THR A 334 8.32 -3.31 2.68
N LEU A 335 9.17 -3.90 1.83
CA LEU A 335 9.08 -5.34 1.51
C LEU A 335 9.30 -6.22 2.75
N VAL A 336 10.30 -5.91 3.57
CA VAL A 336 10.59 -6.66 4.79
C VAL A 336 9.48 -6.47 5.83
N GLY A 337 8.91 -5.27 5.93
CA GLY A 337 7.70 -5.03 6.72
C GLY A 337 6.54 -5.89 6.22
N LEU A 338 6.30 -5.95 4.90
CA LEU A 338 5.26 -6.82 4.32
C LEU A 338 5.52 -8.31 4.57
N LEU A 339 6.78 -8.78 4.58
CA LEU A 339 7.11 -10.15 5.01
C LEU A 339 6.72 -10.38 6.47
N HIS A 340 6.91 -9.39 7.34
CA HIS A 340 6.48 -9.44 8.72
C HIS A 340 4.94 -9.42 8.84
N VAL A 341 4.23 -8.63 8.03
CA VAL A 341 2.76 -8.67 7.95
C VAL A 341 2.29 -10.06 7.52
N ALA A 342 2.90 -10.66 6.50
CA ALA A 342 2.58 -12.01 6.03
C ALA A 342 2.87 -13.07 7.10
N TRP A 343 3.97 -12.95 7.85
CA TRP A 343 4.28 -13.82 8.99
C TRP A 343 3.19 -13.79 10.06
N GLN A 344 2.71 -12.60 10.42
CA GLN A 344 1.60 -12.44 11.38
C GLN A 344 0.28 -13.08 10.91
N ASN A 345 0.14 -13.29 9.59
CA ASN A 345 -1.02 -13.92 8.96
C ASN A 345 -0.79 -15.40 8.59
N THR A 346 0.36 -16.00 8.96
CA THR A 346 0.53 -17.47 8.92
C THR A 346 -0.42 -18.14 9.92
N TYR A 347 -0.82 -19.39 9.67
CA TYR A 347 -1.88 -20.05 10.46
C TYR A 347 -1.57 -20.09 11.95
N GLU A 348 -0.39 -20.57 12.33
CA GLU A 348 -0.04 -20.72 13.74
C GLU A 348 0.03 -19.37 14.45
N VAL A 349 0.60 -18.34 13.81
CA VAL A 349 0.74 -17.00 14.42
C VAL A 349 -0.60 -16.28 14.53
N ARG A 350 -1.45 -16.36 13.50
CA ARG A 350 -2.73 -15.64 13.50
C ARG A 350 -3.74 -16.24 14.48
N GLU A 351 -3.80 -17.56 14.56
CA GLU A 351 -4.73 -18.28 15.44
C GLU A 351 -4.30 -18.22 16.91
N GLU A 352 -2.99 -18.18 17.16
CA GLU A 352 -2.45 -18.03 18.51
C GLU A 352 -2.54 -16.59 19.02
N VAL A 353 -2.17 -15.60 18.18
CA VAL A 353 -1.94 -14.22 18.62
C VAL A 353 -2.72 -13.21 17.79
N THR A 354 -2.36 -13.01 16.52
CA THR A 354 -2.78 -11.83 15.74
C THR A 354 -4.31 -11.63 15.72
N TYR A 355 -5.09 -12.68 15.47
CA TYR A 355 -6.56 -12.58 15.37
C TYR A 355 -7.25 -12.62 16.74
N ARG A 356 -6.51 -12.91 17.83
CA ARG A 356 -6.99 -12.71 19.20
C ARG A 356 -6.76 -11.28 19.68
N GLN A 357 -5.69 -10.65 19.19
CA GLN A 357 -5.35 -9.26 19.50
C GLN A 357 -6.08 -8.25 18.61
N GLY A 358 -6.83 -8.66 17.59
CA GLY A 358 -7.51 -7.73 16.68
C GLY A 358 -8.71 -8.36 15.99
N HIS A 359 -9.31 -7.62 15.06
CA HIS A 359 -10.37 -8.16 14.20
C HIS A 359 -9.79 -8.54 12.84
N GLY A 360 -9.29 -9.77 12.72
CA GLY A 360 -8.68 -10.28 11.50
C GLY A 360 -7.29 -9.67 11.24
N ASP A 361 -6.99 -9.37 9.99
CA ASP A 361 -5.66 -8.94 9.52
C ASP A 361 -5.32 -7.47 9.81
N LYS A 362 -6.33 -6.64 10.12
CA LYS A 362 -6.25 -5.17 10.18
C LYS A 362 -5.01 -4.63 10.91
N GLU A 363 -4.82 -5.05 12.16
CA GLU A 363 -3.74 -4.53 13.00
C GLU A 363 -2.35 -5.05 12.56
N SER A 364 -2.30 -6.14 11.80
CA SER A 364 -1.04 -6.72 11.35
C SER A 364 -0.28 -5.83 10.38
N TRP A 365 -0.98 -4.99 9.61
CA TRP A 365 -0.40 -4.10 8.60
C TRP A 365 0.54 -3.07 9.20
N TRP A 366 0.03 -2.23 10.10
CA TRP A 366 0.87 -1.23 10.76
C TRP A 366 1.85 -1.87 11.72
N LEU A 367 1.46 -2.94 12.44
CA LEU A 367 2.34 -3.58 13.42
C LEU A 367 3.55 -4.23 12.73
N GLY A 368 3.34 -4.89 11.59
CA GLY A 368 4.43 -5.49 10.81
C GLY A 368 5.37 -4.45 10.22
N LEU A 369 4.83 -3.34 9.71
CA LEU A 369 5.61 -2.22 9.21
C LEU A 369 6.41 -1.55 10.34
N GLU A 370 5.77 -1.27 11.48
CA GLU A 370 6.37 -0.64 12.67
C GLU A 370 7.50 -1.51 13.23
N LEU A 371 7.23 -2.78 13.55
CA LEU A 371 8.22 -3.70 14.12
C LEU A 371 9.34 -4.02 13.12
N GLY A 372 9.02 -4.13 11.84
CA GLY A 372 9.98 -4.31 10.75
C GLY A 372 10.85 -3.09 10.45
N GLY A 373 10.55 -1.93 11.05
CA GLY A 373 11.29 -0.67 10.82
C GLY A 373 11.03 -0.04 9.46
N SER A 374 9.88 -0.31 8.86
CA SER A 374 9.41 0.36 7.65
C SER A 374 8.97 1.79 7.96
N SER A 375 9.12 2.68 6.99
CA SER A 375 8.39 3.96 7.03
C SER A 375 6.99 3.73 6.49
N TYR A 376 6.00 4.26 7.20
CA TYR A 376 4.59 4.28 6.80
C TYR A 376 3.95 5.55 7.35
N GLU A 377 2.78 5.88 6.82
CA GLU A 377 1.96 6.98 7.31
C GLU A 377 0.49 6.64 7.12
N PHE A 378 -0.32 6.99 8.10
CA PHE A 378 -1.77 6.89 7.99
C PHE A 378 -2.35 8.13 7.29
N GLU A 379 -3.54 7.97 6.72
CA GLU A 379 -4.45 9.08 6.43
C GLU A 379 -4.50 10.07 7.61
N SER A 380 -4.61 11.37 7.33
CA SER A 380 -4.60 12.40 8.39
C SER A 380 -5.80 12.36 9.33
N HIS A 381 -6.90 11.78 8.89
CA HIS A 381 -8.15 11.66 9.64
C HIS A 381 -8.39 10.23 10.07
N TYR A 382 -8.97 10.05 11.25
CA TYR A 382 -9.58 8.78 11.61
C TYR A 382 -10.82 8.54 10.75
N GLY A 383 -11.28 7.28 10.69
CA GLY A 383 -12.40 6.86 9.83
C GLY A 383 -13.53 7.88 9.80
N SER A 384 -13.88 8.34 8.60
CA SER A 384 -14.97 9.29 8.36
C SER A 384 -16.30 8.56 8.16
N MET A 385 -17.41 9.29 8.17
CA MET A 385 -18.74 8.76 7.94
C MET A 385 -19.29 9.27 6.62
N ILE A 386 -19.83 8.39 5.77
CA ILE A 386 -20.69 8.73 4.62
C ILE A 386 -22.02 8.01 4.78
N GLY A 387 -23.15 8.73 4.65
CA GLY A 387 -24.46 8.14 4.89
C GLY A 387 -25.62 9.11 4.74
N TRP A 388 -26.64 8.89 5.57
CA TRP A 388 -27.89 9.64 5.55
C TRP A 388 -28.02 10.52 6.78
N GLY A 389 -28.60 11.69 6.57
CA GLY A 389 -28.74 12.72 7.59
C GLY A 389 -29.91 12.45 8.53
N GLU A 390 -29.70 12.64 9.82
CA GLU A 390 -30.75 12.75 10.83
C GLU A 390 -30.69 14.13 11.50
N GLY A 391 -31.86 14.72 11.75
CA GLY A 391 -31.97 16.09 12.25
C GLY A 391 -33.39 16.51 12.64
N LYS A 392 -33.52 17.69 13.23
CA LYS A 392 -34.81 18.32 13.58
C LYS A 392 -34.98 19.63 12.79
N GLY A 393 -36.20 19.87 12.30
CA GLY A 393 -36.54 21.15 11.64
C GLY A 393 -35.75 21.43 10.36
N GLY A 394 -35.28 20.38 9.66
CA GLY A 394 -34.51 20.50 8.41
C GLY A 394 -33.00 20.71 8.59
N ASN A 395 -32.51 20.85 9.83
CA ASN A 395 -31.07 20.94 10.11
C ASN A 395 -30.51 19.55 10.43
N VAL A 396 -29.65 19.02 9.55
CA VAL A 396 -28.98 17.72 9.74
C VAL A 396 -27.80 17.91 10.70
N THR A 397 -27.77 17.14 11.78
CA THR A 397 -26.72 17.23 12.83
C THR A 397 -25.99 15.92 13.07
N LYS A 398 -26.43 14.85 12.41
CA LYS A 398 -25.91 13.49 12.57
C LYS A 398 -25.95 12.80 11.21
N VAL A 399 -24.89 12.08 10.86
CA VAL A 399 -24.87 11.19 9.69
C VAL A 399 -24.76 9.75 10.17
N CYS A 400 -25.59 8.86 9.63
CA CYS A 400 -25.61 7.45 10.00
C CYS A 400 -25.44 6.54 8.78
N SER A 401 -24.70 5.44 8.97
CA SER A 401 -24.41 4.47 7.94
C SER A 401 -23.93 3.13 8.48
N PHE A 402 -23.77 2.16 7.58
CA PHE A 402 -23.12 0.88 7.84
C PHE A 402 -21.65 0.85 7.43
N VAL A 403 -21.20 1.89 6.73
CA VAL A 403 -19.87 1.98 6.13
C VAL A 403 -18.94 2.94 6.89
N ILE A 404 -17.66 2.84 6.60
CA ILE A 404 -16.59 3.74 7.02
C ILE A 404 -16.02 4.40 5.75
N ALA A 405 -15.78 5.70 5.79
CA ALA A 405 -15.29 6.49 4.68
C ALA A 405 -13.90 7.07 4.97
N HIS A 406 -13.20 7.45 3.91
CA HIS A 406 -11.85 7.98 3.95
C HIS A 406 -11.69 9.11 2.95
N THR A 407 -10.86 10.08 3.28
CA THR A 407 -10.51 11.25 2.49
C THR A 407 -9.09 11.14 1.91
N ASP A 408 -8.79 12.03 0.97
CA ASP A 408 -7.43 12.28 0.50
C ASP A 408 -6.72 13.36 1.34
N GLU A 409 -5.45 13.62 1.05
CA GLU A 409 -4.64 14.68 1.71
C GLU A 409 -5.17 16.13 1.55
N LYS A 410 -6.28 16.33 0.84
CA LYS A 410 -6.94 17.64 0.64
C LYS A 410 -8.35 17.65 1.24
N ASP A 411 -8.62 16.71 2.14
CA ASP A 411 -9.87 16.55 2.87
C ASP A 411 -11.06 16.37 1.90
N LYS A 412 -10.83 15.65 0.79
CA LYS A 412 -11.89 15.26 -0.15
C LYS A 412 -12.17 13.78 -0.03
N LEU A 413 -13.46 13.45 0.01
CA LEU A 413 -13.93 12.08 0.06
C LEU A 413 -13.31 11.26 -1.08
N LEU A 414 -12.67 10.14 -0.73
CA LEU A 414 -11.86 9.34 -1.64
C LEU A 414 -12.50 7.98 -1.89
N TRP A 415 -12.76 7.23 -0.82
CA TRP A 415 -13.33 5.89 -0.87
C TRP A 415 -14.06 5.56 0.44
N TYR A 416 -14.87 4.50 0.43
CA TYR A 416 -15.48 3.96 1.64
C TYR A 416 -15.59 2.43 1.56
N ASN A 417 -15.59 1.76 2.71
CA ASN A 417 -15.69 0.30 2.80
C ASN A 417 -17.13 -0.14 3.13
N GLY A 418 -17.73 -0.98 2.27
CA GLY A 418 -18.96 -1.70 2.60
C GLY A 418 -20.03 -1.73 1.52
N SER A 419 -19.62 -1.73 0.25
CA SER A 419 -20.45 -1.85 -0.96
C SER A 419 -21.35 -0.66 -1.28
N LEU A 420 -21.92 -0.65 -2.49
CA LEU A 420 -22.91 0.33 -2.93
C LEU A 420 -24.32 0.11 -2.34
N LEU A 421 -24.52 -1.00 -1.61
CA LEU A 421 -25.80 -1.34 -0.99
C LEU A 421 -25.99 -0.52 0.29
N LYS A 422 -27.23 -0.12 0.56
CA LYS A 422 -27.57 0.56 1.82
C LYS A 422 -27.26 -0.33 3.02
N ASN A 423 -27.67 -1.59 2.97
CA ASN A 423 -27.37 -2.58 4.01
C ASN A 423 -27.09 -3.94 3.38
N LYS A 424 -25.81 -4.21 3.08
CA LYS A 424 -25.36 -5.48 2.46
C LYS A 424 -25.69 -6.76 3.25
N ARG A 425 -26.05 -6.66 4.53
CA ARG A 425 -26.37 -7.80 5.39
C ARG A 425 -27.86 -8.16 5.34
N MET A 426 -28.70 -7.15 5.53
CA MET A 426 -30.15 -7.33 5.72
C MET A 426 -30.94 -7.15 4.43
N ASP A 427 -30.44 -6.34 3.50
CA ASP A 427 -31.15 -5.98 2.28
C ASP A 427 -30.18 -5.99 1.08
N PRO A 428 -29.85 -7.19 0.56
CA PRO A 428 -28.79 -7.36 -0.42
C PRO A 428 -29.13 -6.81 -1.81
N ASP A 429 -30.34 -6.31 -2.04
CA ASP A 429 -30.79 -5.79 -3.35
C ASP A 429 -31.10 -4.27 -3.31
N SER A 430 -30.95 -3.64 -2.15
CA SER A 430 -31.27 -2.22 -1.95
C SER A 430 -30.05 -1.32 -2.08
N TYR A 431 -30.06 -0.53 -3.16
CA TYR A 431 -29.07 0.50 -3.45
C TYR A 431 -29.63 1.88 -3.09
N GLU A 432 -28.83 2.69 -2.43
CA GLU A 432 -29.20 4.07 -2.12
C GLU A 432 -27.96 4.94 -2.07
N VAL A 433 -28.03 6.11 -2.71
CA VAL A 433 -26.92 7.08 -2.71
C VAL A 433 -26.92 7.79 -1.36
N PRO A 434 -25.80 7.77 -0.61
CA PRO A 434 -25.63 8.61 0.56
C PRO A 434 -25.81 10.09 0.22
N GLU A 435 -26.17 10.91 1.21
CA GLU A 435 -26.46 12.33 0.98
C GLU A 435 -25.43 13.23 1.65
N TYR A 436 -24.88 12.77 2.77
CA TYR A 436 -24.03 13.55 3.65
C TYR A 436 -22.81 12.76 4.09
N TRP A 437 -21.78 13.47 4.54
CA TRP A 437 -20.62 12.90 5.16
C TRP A 437 -20.05 13.81 6.25
N MET A 438 -19.24 13.23 7.13
CA MET A 438 -18.62 13.89 8.28
C MET A 438 -17.22 13.31 8.50
N MET A 439 -16.29 14.14 8.97
CA MET A 439 -14.93 13.76 9.35
C MET A 439 -14.56 14.41 10.68
N ASP A 440 -13.64 13.80 11.44
CA ASP A 440 -13.22 14.25 12.78
C ASP A 440 -14.36 14.39 13.81
N GLY A 441 -15.49 13.72 13.57
CA GLY A 441 -16.63 13.70 14.49
C GLY A 441 -16.55 12.56 15.49
N LYS A 442 -17.49 12.59 16.45
CA LYS A 442 -17.63 11.53 17.45
C LYS A 442 -18.38 10.34 16.88
N TRP A 443 -17.75 9.17 16.90
CA TRP A 443 -18.37 7.91 16.49
C TRP A 443 -19.32 7.34 17.57
N HIS A 444 -20.49 6.90 17.12
CA HIS A 444 -21.49 6.18 17.90
C HIS A 444 -21.77 4.83 17.23
N LYS A 445 -21.33 3.74 17.86
CA LYS A 445 -21.51 2.39 17.32
C LYS A 445 -22.98 1.95 17.42
N GLY A 446 -23.51 1.39 16.33
CA GLY A 446 -24.82 0.70 16.34
C GLY A 446 -24.84 -0.45 17.35
N ARG A 447 -26.03 -0.75 17.92
CA ARG A 447 -26.15 -1.77 18.98
C ARG A 447 -25.84 -3.18 18.48
N THR A 448 -26.30 -3.49 17.28
CA THR A 448 -26.07 -4.77 16.60
C THR A 448 -25.32 -4.54 15.29
N LYS A 449 -24.96 -5.64 14.60
CA LYS A 449 -24.37 -5.56 13.25
C LYS A 449 -25.40 -5.13 12.18
N ASP A 450 -26.68 -5.07 12.54
CA ASP A 450 -27.78 -4.71 11.66
C ASP A 450 -28.27 -3.26 11.90
N ASP A 451 -27.72 -2.58 12.93
CA ASP A 451 -27.96 -1.17 13.21
C ASP A 451 -26.87 -0.28 12.61
N MET A 452 -27.26 0.87 12.06
CA MET A 452 -26.31 1.88 11.60
C MET A 452 -25.47 2.42 12.75
N SER A 453 -24.21 2.72 12.46
CA SER A 453 -23.38 3.57 13.31
C SER A 453 -23.53 5.02 12.85
N CYS A 454 -23.25 5.97 13.72
CA CYS A 454 -23.44 7.38 13.43
C CYS A 454 -22.24 8.22 13.83
N MET A 455 -22.11 9.40 13.22
CA MET A 455 -21.15 10.43 13.60
C MET A 455 -21.88 11.73 13.98
N THR A 456 -21.41 12.41 15.01
CA THR A 456 -21.91 13.73 15.47
C THR A 456 -20.76 14.68 15.80
N ASP A 457 -21.09 15.87 16.31
CA ASP A 457 -20.17 16.80 16.97
C ASP A 457 -19.15 17.50 16.05
N THR A 458 -19.33 17.39 14.74
CA THR A 458 -18.56 18.11 13.70
C THR A 458 -19.48 18.62 12.59
N GLU A 459 -18.93 19.33 11.61
CA GLU A 459 -19.66 19.83 10.45
C GLU A 459 -20.26 18.68 9.61
N VAL A 460 -21.54 18.82 9.23
CA VAL A 460 -22.20 17.94 8.27
C VAL A 460 -21.99 18.51 6.88
N LEU A 461 -21.33 17.74 6.02
CA LEU A 461 -21.05 18.11 4.65
C LEU A 461 -22.05 17.40 3.73
N GLU A 462 -22.68 18.14 2.83
CA GLU A 462 -23.48 17.53 1.76
C GLU A 462 -22.55 17.01 0.66
N LEU A 463 -22.83 15.82 0.13
CA LEU A 463 -22.15 15.37 -1.08
C LEU A 463 -22.43 16.33 -2.24
N THR A 464 -21.35 16.70 -2.93
CA THR A 464 -21.41 17.53 -4.12
C THR A 464 -22.22 16.86 -5.23
N ALA A 465 -22.68 17.66 -6.21
CA ALA A 465 -23.38 17.14 -7.37
C ALA A 465 -22.56 16.09 -8.14
N GLU A 466 -21.24 16.25 -8.17
CA GLU A 466 -20.31 15.34 -8.83
C GLU A 466 -20.14 14.02 -8.06
N GLU A 467 -19.94 14.07 -6.74
CA GLU A 467 -19.87 12.85 -5.90
C GLU A 467 -21.18 12.05 -5.98
N LYS A 468 -22.32 12.72 -5.91
CA LYS A 468 -23.64 12.09 -6.10
C LYS A 468 -23.79 11.49 -7.51
N ARG A 469 -23.24 12.14 -8.55
CA ARG A 469 -23.26 11.62 -9.93
C ARG A 469 -22.44 10.34 -10.04
N VAL A 470 -21.20 10.34 -9.54
CA VAL A 470 -20.31 9.17 -9.53
C VAL A 470 -20.99 7.99 -8.83
N LEU A 471 -21.58 8.20 -7.66
CA LEU A 471 -22.25 7.14 -6.92
C LEU A 471 -23.51 6.60 -7.62
N ARG A 472 -24.32 7.48 -8.24
CA ARG A 472 -25.46 7.03 -9.07
C ARG A 472 -25.02 6.17 -10.25
N GLU A 473 -24.02 6.63 -11.00
CA GLU A 473 -23.48 5.85 -12.13
C GLU A 473 -22.88 4.52 -11.68
N SER A 474 -22.23 4.50 -10.52
CA SER A 474 -21.71 3.28 -9.90
C SER A 474 -22.81 2.28 -9.56
N ILE A 475 -23.93 2.77 -8.99
CA ILE A 475 -25.10 1.95 -8.68
C ILE A 475 -25.73 1.36 -9.94
N GLU A 476 -25.92 2.18 -10.99
CA GLU A 476 -26.52 1.68 -12.23
C GLU A 476 -25.66 0.59 -12.87
N ILE A 477 -24.34 0.79 -12.92
CA ILE A 477 -23.40 -0.23 -13.41
C ILE A 477 -23.39 -1.47 -12.51
N ALA A 478 -23.50 -1.32 -11.19
CA ALA A 478 -23.57 -2.46 -10.27
C ALA A 478 -24.83 -3.31 -10.50
N LYS A 479 -25.97 -2.70 -10.85
CA LYS A 479 -27.19 -3.42 -11.25
C LYS A 479 -26.99 -4.18 -12.56
N ASP A 480 -26.30 -3.59 -13.54
CA ASP A 480 -25.95 -4.29 -14.78
C ASP A 480 -25.06 -5.51 -14.52
N VAL A 481 -24.06 -5.35 -13.64
CA VAL A 481 -23.20 -6.46 -13.19
C VAL A 481 -24.01 -7.55 -12.51
N ASP A 482 -24.94 -7.20 -11.62
CA ASP A 482 -25.82 -8.18 -10.95
C ASP A 482 -26.65 -9.00 -11.94
N MET A 483 -27.19 -8.35 -12.99
CA MET A 483 -27.94 -9.04 -14.04
C MET A 483 -27.02 -9.97 -14.85
N ALA A 484 -25.83 -9.51 -15.22
CA ALA A 484 -24.86 -10.30 -15.98
C ALA A 484 -24.40 -11.55 -15.23
N LEU A 485 -24.09 -11.41 -13.93
CA LEU A 485 -23.64 -12.52 -13.08
C LEU A 485 -24.74 -13.55 -12.79
N LYS A 486 -26.03 -13.16 -12.83
CA LYS A 486 -27.18 -14.06 -12.69
C LYS A 486 -27.52 -14.80 -13.99
N GLY A 487 -27.20 -14.22 -15.15
CA GLY A 487 -27.59 -14.72 -16.47
C GLY A 487 -26.63 -15.71 -17.15
N THR A 488 -25.55 -16.12 -16.48
CA THR A 488 -24.46 -16.92 -17.08
C THR A 488 -24.56 -18.44 -16.84
N VAL A 489 -25.77 -19.00 -16.65
CA VAL A 489 -25.99 -20.43 -16.39
C VAL A 489 -25.88 -21.28 -17.65
#